data_AF-A0A1A6BJ41-F1
#
_entry.id   AF-A0A1A6BJ41-F1
#
_cell.length_a   1.000
_cell.length_b   1.000
_cell.length_c   1.000
_cell.angle_alpha   90.00
_cell.angle_beta   90.00
_cell.angle_gamma   90.00
#
_symmetry.space_group_name_H-M   'P 1'
#
loop_
_entity.id
_entity.type
_entity.pdbx_description
1 polymer ?
#
loop_
_entity_poly.entity_id
_entity_poly.type
_entity_poly.pdbx_seq_one_letter_code
_entity_poly.pdbx_strand_id
1 'polypeptide(L)'
;MEAAGIAHPRERADLIKYLEDLGFTLDQMVEAERRGRLFGLAGDVLQWSGPPTYTVAAAAEHLGLTAEQVAHAWGLLGLTFAGPDVPALSQADVDALATWVALKAVVGEDGALGLLRVLGAAMARLAEAESTLIRTGTPDIQMTHTNDEFATAQAYRAVAEFVPRIGALIDIVHRHHLTSARTHFEGVIRDASSSVVCGIGFADLSGFTALTQALTPAQLSELLNEFAGAVSDVVHADGGRVVKFIGDEVMWVSAAPEQLVQAAVDLVEHPQAREEG
;
A
#
# COMPACT_ATOMS: atom_id res chain seq x y z
N MET A 1 -9.92 -10.94 36.40
CA MET A 1 -9.49 -11.27 35.03
C MET A 1 -10.36 -12.36 34.43
N GLU A 2 -10.44 -13.56 35.02
CA GLU A 2 -11.44 -14.59 34.62
C GLU A 2 -12.87 -14.08 34.76
N ALA A 3 -13.21 -13.54 35.94
CA ALA A 3 -14.50 -12.89 36.18
C ALA A 3 -14.74 -11.61 35.33
N ALA A 4 -13.69 -11.11 34.65
CA ALA A 4 -13.77 -9.94 33.78
C ALA A 4 -13.88 -10.33 32.30
N GLY A 5 -13.80 -11.62 31.94
CA GLY A 5 -13.98 -12.11 30.57
C GLY A 5 -12.71 -12.58 29.85
N ILE A 6 -11.54 -12.60 30.52
CA ILE A 6 -10.30 -13.16 29.93
C ILE A 6 -10.22 -14.65 30.25
N ALA A 7 -10.12 -15.51 29.22
CA ALA A 7 -9.95 -16.95 29.42
C ALA A 7 -8.52 -17.29 29.87
N HIS A 8 -8.38 -18.25 30.80
CA HIS A 8 -7.11 -18.80 31.27
C HIS A 8 -6.03 -17.75 31.67
N PRO A 9 -6.36 -16.69 32.45
CA PRO A 9 -5.47 -15.56 32.73
C PRO A 9 -4.20 -15.96 33.49
N ARG A 10 -4.20 -17.08 34.22
CA ARG A 10 -3.00 -17.59 34.90
C ARG A 10 -1.98 -18.14 33.91
N GLU A 11 -2.43 -18.83 32.87
CA GLU A 11 -1.59 -19.37 31.81
C GLU A 11 -1.08 -18.27 30.88
N ARG A 12 -1.85 -17.17 30.77
CA ARG A 12 -1.53 -15.99 29.95
C ARG A 12 -0.93 -14.82 30.73
N ALA A 13 -0.36 -15.08 31.91
CA ALA A 13 0.12 -14.03 32.81
C ALA A 13 1.18 -13.12 32.16
N ASP A 14 2.10 -13.69 31.39
CA ASP A 14 3.15 -12.93 30.70
C ASP A 14 2.58 -12.03 29.59
N LEU A 15 1.64 -12.54 28.80
CA LEU A 15 0.94 -11.74 27.77
C LEU A 15 0.15 -10.59 28.40
N ILE A 16 -0.60 -10.86 29.46
CA ILE A 16 -1.39 -9.85 30.16
C ILE A 16 -0.46 -8.76 30.70
N LYS A 17 0.58 -9.15 31.44
CA LYS A 17 1.55 -8.21 32.00
C LYS A 17 2.20 -7.37 30.91
N TYR A 18 2.56 -8.00 29.79
CA TYR A 18 3.10 -7.29 28.64
C TYR A 18 2.13 -6.22 28.10
N LEU A 19 0.85 -6.56 27.93
CA LEU A 19 -0.15 -5.59 27.48
C LEU A 19 -0.39 -4.47 28.51
N GLU A 20 -0.34 -4.78 29.81
CA GLU A 20 -0.42 -3.79 30.89
C GLU A 20 0.78 -2.83 30.86
N ASP A 21 2.00 -3.36 30.72
CA ASP A 21 3.24 -2.57 30.61
C ASP A 21 3.24 -1.64 29.39
N LEU A 22 2.49 -2.00 28.35
CA LEU A 22 2.25 -1.18 27.16
C LEU A 22 1.12 -0.16 27.31
N GLY A 23 0.44 -0.15 28.47
CA GLY A 23 -0.60 0.81 28.82
C GLY A 23 -2.01 0.43 28.38
N PHE A 24 -2.26 -0.81 27.94
CA PHE A 24 -3.61 -1.26 27.63
C PHE A 24 -4.44 -1.45 28.90
N THR A 25 -5.69 -1.01 28.85
CA THR A 25 -6.65 -1.19 29.94
C THR A 25 -7.27 -2.59 29.92
N LEU A 26 -7.80 -3.02 31.07
CA LEU A 26 -8.50 -4.30 31.18
C LEU A 26 -9.68 -4.39 30.19
N ASP A 27 -10.43 -3.31 30.01
CA ASP A 27 -11.58 -3.28 29.08
C ASP A 27 -11.14 -3.50 27.63
N GLN A 28 -10.01 -2.92 27.21
CA GLN A 28 -9.44 -3.15 25.88
C GLN A 28 -9.00 -4.61 25.70
N MET A 29 -8.40 -5.22 26.72
CA MET A 29 -8.02 -6.63 26.69
C MET A 29 -9.23 -7.55 26.62
N VAL A 30 -10.27 -7.29 27.41
CA VAL A 30 -11.52 -8.07 27.40
C VAL A 30 -12.22 -7.96 26.05
N GLU A 31 -12.27 -6.78 25.45
CA GLU A 31 -12.86 -6.61 24.12
C GLU A 31 -12.04 -7.31 23.03
N ALA A 32 -10.71 -7.30 23.13
CA ALA A 32 -9.84 -8.06 22.23
C ALA A 32 -10.04 -9.58 22.39
N GLU A 33 -10.16 -10.07 23.62
CA GLU A 33 -10.45 -11.48 23.92
C GLU A 33 -11.79 -11.91 23.34
N ARG A 34 -12.84 -11.08 23.46
CA ARG A 34 -14.16 -11.36 22.89
C ARG A 34 -14.12 -11.59 21.38
N ARG A 35 -13.13 -11.00 20.70
CA ARG A 35 -12.87 -11.16 19.27
C ARG A 35 -11.87 -12.27 18.94
N GLY A 36 -11.34 -12.98 19.94
CA GLY A 36 -10.28 -13.97 19.79
C GLY A 36 -8.93 -13.36 19.39
N ARG A 37 -8.70 -12.08 19.72
CA ARG A 37 -7.57 -11.27 19.26
C ARG A 37 -6.76 -10.66 20.41
N LEU A 38 -6.81 -11.24 21.62
CA LEU A 38 -6.03 -10.73 22.76
C LEU A 38 -4.53 -10.63 22.46
N PHE A 39 -3.93 -11.70 21.91
CA PHE A 39 -2.52 -11.70 21.47
C PHE A 39 -2.22 -10.63 20.41
N GLY A 40 -3.20 -10.32 19.57
CA GLY A 40 -3.08 -9.39 18.47
C GLY A 40 -3.17 -7.93 18.89
N LEU A 41 -3.73 -7.64 20.08
CA LEU A 41 -4.11 -6.29 20.50
C LEU A 41 -2.99 -5.26 20.31
N ALA A 42 -1.78 -5.57 20.77
CA ALA A 42 -0.64 -4.65 20.69
C ALA A 42 -0.20 -4.32 19.25
N GLY A 43 -0.36 -5.26 18.31
CA GLY A 43 -0.07 -5.03 16.89
C GLY A 43 -1.26 -4.46 16.12
N ASP A 44 -2.48 -4.86 16.46
CA ASP A 44 -3.71 -4.42 15.81
C ASP A 44 -3.87 -2.90 15.91
N VAL A 45 -3.61 -2.31 17.09
CA VAL A 45 -3.74 -0.86 17.27
C VAL A 45 -2.74 -0.05 16.44
N LEU A 46 -1.60 -0.63 16.07
CA LEU A 46 -0.59 0.03 15.23
C LEU A 46 -1.01 0.06 13.75
N GLN A 47 -1.97 -0.77 13.35
CA GLN A 47 -2.57 -0.73 12.02
C GLN A 47 -3.72 0.26 11.91
N TRP A 48 -4.24 0.77 13.04
CA TRP A 48 -5.35 1.71 13.02
C TRP A 48 -4.84 3.12 12.75
N SER A 49 -5.57 3.87 11.93
CA SER A 49 -5.39 5.32 11.78
C SER A 49 -5.76 6.11 13.04
N GLY A 50 -6.45 5.47 13.99
CA GLY A 50 -6.79 5.95 15.31
C GLY A 50 -7.91 5.10 15.95
N PRO A 51 -8.39 5.45 17.15
CA PRO A 51 -9.52 4.75 17.76
C PRO A 51 -10.78 4.85 16.87
N PRO A 52 -11.41 3.71 16.48
CA PRO A 52 -12.60 3.72 15.65
C PRO A 52 -13.80 4.18 16.49
N THR A 53 -14.15 5.46 16.34
CA THR A 53 -15.15 6.16 17.18
C THR A 53 -16.37 6.59 16.38
N TYR A 54 -16.26 6.64 15.05
CA TYR A 54 -17.34 7.01 14.14
C TYR A 54 -17.95 5.77 13.48
N THR A 55 -19.28 5.69 13.54
CA THR A 55 -20.05 4.85 12.61
C THR A 55 -20.10 5.52 11.23
N VAL A 56 -20.48 4.77 10.19
CA VAL A 56 -20.65 5.33 8.83
C VAL A 56 -21.66 6.48 8.83
N ALA A 57 -22.75 6.36 9.58
CA ALA A 57 -23.77 7.39 9.70
C ALA A 57 -23.24 8.65 10.40
N ALA A 58 -22.49 8.50 11.50
CA ALA A 58 -21.90 9.62 12.23
C ALA A 58 -20.85 10.36 11.38
N ALA A 59 -20.02 9.62 10.63
CA ALA A 59 -19.07 10.21 9.70
C ALA A 59 -19.77 10.97 8.57
N ALA A 60 -20.85 10.41 8.01
CA ALA A 60 -21.62 11.06 6.96
C ALA A 60 -22.25 12.38 7.43
N GLU A 61 -22.83 12.40 8.64
CA GLU A 61 -23.36 13.63 9.24
C GLU A 61 -22.26 14.69 9.40
N HIS A 62 -21.09 14.30 9.93
CA HIS A 62 -19.96 15.20 10.10
C HIS A 62 -19.44 15.79 8.77
N LEU A 63 -19.48 15.00 7.70
CA LEU A 63 -19.02 15.38 6.36
C LEU A 63 -20.09 16.13 5.54
N GLY A 64 -21.33 16.23 6.05
CA GLY A 64 -22.46 16.77 5.28
C GLY A 64 -22.86 15.89 4.09
N LEU A 65 -22.68 14.57 4.20
CA LEU A 65 -22.96 13.56 3.19
C LEU A 65 -24.05 12.59 3.65
N THR A 66 -24.53 11.73 2.75
CA THR A 66 -25.31 10.55 3.12
C THR A 66 -24.39 9.37 3.48
N ALA A 67 -24.88 8.46 4.31
CA ALA A 67 -24.15 7.22 4.64
C ALA A 67 -23.82 6.38 3.39
N GLU A 68 -24.69 6.41 2.38
CA GLU A 68 -24.48 5.76 1.08
C GLU A 68 -23.31 6.39 0.32
N GLN A 69 -23.16 7.72 0.34
CA GLN A 69 -22.03 8.40 -0.31
C GLN A 69 -20.71 8.05 0.37
N VAL A 70 -20.68 8.00 1.71
CA VAL A 70 -19.49 7.57 2.46
C VAL A 70 -19.17 6.10 2.17
N ALA A 71 -20.17 5.22 2.21
CA ALA A 71 -20.01 3.80 1.90
C ALA A 71 -19.50 3.58 0.47
N HIS A 72 -20.02 4.33 -0.50
CA HIS A 72 -19.56 4.27 -1.88
C HIS A 72 -18.11 4.73 -2.01
N ALA A 73 -17.73 5.86 -1.41
CA ALA A 73 -16.34 6.35 -1.42
C ALA A 73 -15.38 5.33 -0.79
N TRP A 74 -15.76 4.74 0.35
CA TRP A 74 -14.99 3.69 1.03
C TRP A 74 -14.84 2.44 0.16
N GLY A 75 -15.91 2.04 -0.53
CA GLY A 75 -15.89 0.92 -1.47
C GLY A 75 -15.00 1.16 -2.70
N LEU A 76 -14.91 2.40 -3.19
CA LEU A 76 -13.98 2.75 -4.29
C LEU A 76 -12.52 2.63 -3.89
N LEU A 77 -12.20 2.75 -2.60
CA LEU A 77 -10.87 2.45 -2.05
C LEU A 77 -10.63 0.94 -1.91
N GLY A 78 -11.64 0.09 -2.17
CA GLY A 78 -11.58 -1.35 -1.98
C GLY A 78 -11.85 -1.80 -0.54
N LEU A 79 -12.38 -0.91 0.31
CA LEU A 79 -12.59 -1.16 1.73
C LEU A 79 -14.05 -1.48 2.05
N THR A 80 -14.27 -2.17 3.18
CA THR A 80 -15.62 -2.58 3.63
C THR A 80 -15.86 -2.18 5.08
N PHE A 81 -17.14 -1.98 5.41
CA PHE A 81 -17.58 -1.77 6.79
C PHE A 81 -18.15 -3.07 7.36
N ALA A 82 -17.91 -3.31 8.66
CA ALA A 82 -18.49 -4.46 9.37
C ALA A 82 -20.01 -4.34 9.58
N GLY A 83 -20.56 -3.12 9.50
CA GLY A 83 -21.98 -2.84 9.61
C GLY A 83 -22.26 -1.34 9.80
N PRO A 84 -23.51 -0.88 9.64
CA PRO A 84 -23.85 0.54 9.72
C PRO A 84 -23.72 1.12 11.14
N ASP A 85 -23.98 0.33 12.17
CA ASP A 85 -23.98 0.75 13.58
C ASP A 85 -22.68 0.39 14.31
N VAL A 86 -21.69 -0.13 13.58
CA VAL A 86 -20.38 -0.50 14.14
C VAL A 86 -19.41 0.65 13.94
N PRO A 87 -18.82 1.22 15.02
CA PRO A 87 -17.74 2.18 14.88
C PRO A 87 -16.59 1.56 14.11
N ALA A 88 -16.21 2.19 13.01
CA ALA A 88 -15.21 1.67 12.07
C ALA A 88 -14.21 2.73 11.63
N LEU A 89 -14.56 4.02 11.75
CA LEU A 89 -13.76 5.14 11.32
C LEU A 89 -13.18 5.86 12.53
N SER A 90 -11.91 6.21 12.47
CA SER A 90 -11.26 7.14 13.37
C SER A 90 -11.48 8.59 12.90
N GLN A 91 -11.07 9.57 13.72
CA GLN A 91 -11.05 10.97 13.30
C GLN A 91 -10.17 11.17 12.05
N ALA A 92 -9.02 10.51 11.98
CA ALA A 92 -8.11 10.63 10.84
C ALA A 92 -8.74 10.14 9.53
N ASP A 93 -9.59 9.10 9.60
CA ASP A 93 -10.32 8.61 8.42
C ASP A 93 -11.38 9.63 7.96
N VAL A 94 -12.07 10.27 8.91
CA VAL A 94 -13.04 11.33 8.62
C VAL A 94 -12.34 12.55 8.01
N ASP A 95 -11.19 12.95 8.54
CA ASP A 95 -10.39 14.07 8.00
C ASP A 95 -9.87 13.76 6.58
N ALA A 96 -9.49 12.51 6.32
CA ALA A 96 -9.09 12.06 4.98
C ALA A 96 -10.28 12.11 3.99
N LEU A 97 -11.47 11.66 4.41
CA LEU A 97 -12.69 11.78 3.59
C LEU A 97 -13.10 13.24 3.38
N ALA A 98 -12.91 14.12 4.36
CA ALA A 98 -13.15 15.55 4.22
C ALA A 98 -12.23 16.17 3.15
N THR A 99 -10.98 15.72 3.07
CA THR A 99 -10.05 16.11 2.00
C THR A 99 -10.58 15.70 0.62
N TRP A 100 -11.11 14.49 0.48
CA TRP A 100 -11.76 14.05 -0.75
C TRP A 100 -12.99 14.89 -1.10
N VAL A 101 -13.84 15.23 -0.13
CA VAL A 101 -15.00 16.12 -0.33
C VAL A 101 -14.57 17.48 -0.85
N ALA A 102 -13.54 18.08 -0.26
CA ALA A 102 -12.99 19.36 -0.72
C ALA A 102 -12.43 19.27 -2.15
N LEU A 103 -11.80 18.16 -2.50
CA LEU A 103 -11.23 17.94 -3.83
C LEU A 103 -12.30 17.91 -4.93
N LYS A 104 -13.53 17.47 -4.63
CA LYS A 104 -14.65 17.49 -5.59
C LYS A 104 -14.89 18.89 -6.17
N ALA A 105 -14.66 19.95 -5.40
CA ALA A 105 -14.82 21.32 -5.87
C ALA A 105 -13.73 21.76 -6.87
N VAL A 106 -12.57 21.09 -6.86
CA VAL A 106 -11.42 21.40 -7.72
C VAL A 106 -11.44 20.58 -9.01
N VAL A 107 -11.73 19.28 -8.92
CA VAL A 107 -11.59 18.34 -10.05
C VAL A 107 -12.93 17.77 -10.55
N GLY A 108 -14.05 18.18 -9.94
CA GLY A 108 -15.37 17.61 -10.20
C GLY A 108 -15.59 16.27 -9.50
N GLU A 109 -16.85 15.81 -9.51
CA GLU A 109 -17.24 14.57 -8.83
C GLU A 109 -16.60 13.32 -9.45
N ASP A 110 -16.69 13.16 -10.77
CA ASP A 110 -16.13 12.00 -11.46
C ASP A 110 -14.61 11.90 -11.32
N GLY A 111 -13.90 13.04 -11.37
CA GLY A 111 -12.46 13.10 -11.16
C GLY A 111 -12.06 12.68 -9.75
N ALA A 112 -12.78 13.16 -8.74
CA ALA A 112 -12.53 12.81 -7.34
C ALA A 112 -12.82 11.33 -7.06
N LEU A 113 -13.89 10.76 -7.63
CA LEU A 113 -14.19 9.32 -7.55
C LEU A 113 -13.13 8.49 -8.30
N GLY A 114 -12.66 8.97 -9.45
CA GLY A 114 -11.56 8.36 -10.21
C GLY A 114 -10.28 8.25 -9.38
N LEU A 115 -9.92 9.33 -8.66
CA LEU A 115 -8.74 9.32 -7.80
C LEU A 115 -8.84 8.29 -6.67
N LEU A 116 -10.01 8.13 -6.03
CA LEU A 116 -10.21 7.11 -4.99
C LEU A 116 -9.92 5.70 -5.53
N ARG A 117 -10.38 5.38 -6.74
CA ARG A 117 -10.11 4.07 -7.36
C ARG A 117 -8.63 3.83 -7.59
N VAL A 118 -7.91 4.84 -8.08
CA VAL A 118 -6.46 4.76 -8.31
C VAL A 118 -5.71 4.59 -6.99
N LEU A 119 -6.07 5.39 -5.98
CA LEU A 119 -5.46 5.34 -4.66
C LEU A 119 -5.71 3.97 -4.00
N GLY A 120 -6.94 3.47 -4.02
CA GLY A 120 -7.31 2.16 -3.48
C GLY A 120 -6.54 1.03 -4.14
N ALA A 121 -6.47 1.01 -5.48
CA ALA A 121 -5.73 -0.02 -6.21
C ALA A 121 -4.22 0.02 -5.91
N ALA A 122 -3.63 1.22 -5.79
CA ALA A 122 -2.22 1.36 -5.45
C ALA A 122 -1.92 0.88 -4.02
N MET A 123 -2.74 1.27 -3.05
CA MET A 123 -2.59 0.86 -1.65
C MET A 123 -2.82 -0.65 -1.46
N ALA A 124 -3.79 -1.24 -2.17
CA ALA A 124 -4.03 -2.68 -2.14
C ALA A 124 -2.81 -3.48 -2.61
N ARG A 125 -2.19 -3.04 -3.73
CA ARG A 125 -0.96 -3.66 -4.25
C ARG A 125 0.21 -3.53 -3.28
N LEU A 126 0.35 -2.37 -2.63
CA LEU A 126 1.40 -2.16 -1.63
C LEU A 126 1.18 -3.06 -0.41
N ALA A 127 -0.04 -3.12 0.12
CA ALA A 127 -0.38 -3.96 1.26
C ALA A 127 -0.17 -5.45 0.97
N GLU A 128 -0.44 -5.90 -0.26
CA GLU A 128 -0.19 -7.28 -0.69
C GLU A 128 1.32 -7.61 -0.71
N ALA A 129 2.14 -6.69 -1.22
CA ALA A 129 3.59 -6.84 -1.22
C ALA A 129 4.17 -6.89 0.21
N GLU A 130 3.75 -5.96 1.06
CA GLU A 130 4.13 -5.91 2.49
C GLU A 130 3.71 -7.18 3.22
N SER A 131 2.47 -7.63 3.05
CA SER A 131 1.95 -8.86 3.66
C SER A 131 2.77 -10.09 3.26
N THR A 132 3.19 -10.15 1.99
CA THR A 132 4.01 -11.24 1.46
C THR A 132 5.41 -11.26 2.04
N LEU A 133 6.05 -10.09 2.14
CA LEU A 133 7.37 -9.96 2.77
C LEU A 133 7.33 -10.32 4.25
N ILE A 134 6.33 -9.83 4.98
CA ILE A 134 6.13 -10.11 6.39
C ILE A 134 5.93 -11.62 6.62
N ARG A 135 5.04 -12.25 5.86
CA ARG A 135 4.73 -13.68 5.98
C ARG A 135 5.92 -14.58 5.67
N THR A 136 6.75 -14.18 4.70
CA THR A 136 7.95 -14.95 4.30
C THR A 136 9.12 -14.72 5.26
N GLY A 137 9.31 -13.48 5.73
CA GLY A 137 10.45 -13.08 6.55
C GLY A 137 10.26 -13.25 8.06
N THR A 138 9.02 -13.40 8.55
CA THR A 138 8.72 -13.43 9.99
C THR A 138 7.77 -14.59 10.35
N PRO A 139 8.25 -15.84 10.42
CA PRO A 139 7.38 -16.99 10.72
C PRO A 139 6.76 -16.93 12.13
N ASP A 140 7.42 -16.25 13.07
CA ASP A 140 7.01 -16.14 14.48
C ASP A 140 5.69 -15.39 14.71
N ILE A 141 5.21 -14.65 13.70
CA ILE A 141 3.88 -14.00 13.76
C ILE A 141 2.73 -15.03 13.66
N GLN A 142 3.03 -16.27 13.31
CA GLN A 142 2.04 -17.33 13.15
C GLN A 142 1.95 -18.17 14.42
N MET A 143 0.75 -18.20 15.03
CA MET A 143 0.48 -19.02 16.23
C MET A 143 0.79 -20.51 16.01
N THR A 144 0.57 -21.01 14.79
CA THR A 144 0.87 -22.39 14.40
C THR A 144 2.36 -22.70 14.34
N HIS A 145 3.22 -21.67 14.30
CA HIS A 145 4.67 -21.81 14.31
C HIS A 145 5.20 -21.79 15.74
N THR A 146 4.89 -20.76 16.50
CA THR A 146 5.41 -20.57 17.87
C THR A 146 4.77 -21.53 18.87
N ASN A 147 3.49 -21.85 18.69
CA ASN A 147 2.64 -22.50 19.70
C ASN A 147 2.66 -21.76 21.06
N ASP A 148 2.96 -20.45 21.04
CA ASP A 148 3.08 -19.58 22.21
C ASP A 148 2.47 -18.21 21.88
N GLU A 149 1.39 -17.89 22.61
CA GLU A 149 0.62 -16.67 22.41
C GLU A 149 1.40 -15.40 22.74
N PHE A 150 2.25 -15.44 23.76
CA PHE A 150 3.06 -14.30 24.18
C PHE A 150 4.23 -14.06 23.22
N ALA A 151 4.90 -15.12 22.76
CA ALA A 151 5.94 -15.00 21.75
C ALA A 151 5.38 -14.43 20.43
N THR A 152 4.23 -14.93 19.98
CA THR A 152 3.56 -14.41 18.77
C THR A 152 3.11 -12.98 18.93
N ALA A 153 2.59 -12.57 20.10
CA ALA A 153 2.20 -11.18 20.35
C ALA A 153 3.40 -10.21 20.20
N GLN A 154 4.56 -10.58 20.73
CA GLN A 154 5.79 -9.77 20.62
C GLN A 154 6.28 -9.70 19.17
N ALA A 155 6.36 -10.83 18.48
CA ALA A 155 6.79 -10.88 17.08
C ALA A 155 5.84 -10.06 16.18
N TYR A 156 4.54 -10.21 16.38
CA TYR A 156 3.54 -9.50 15.61
C TYR A 156 3.61 -7.98 15.82
N ARG A 157 3.72 -7.52 17.08
CA ARG A 157 3.89 -6.09 17.37
C ARG A 157 5.17 -5.54 16.74
N ALA A 158 6.30 -6.24 16.87
CA ALA A 158 7.57 -5.78 16.32
C ALA A 158 7.50 -5.54 14.80
N VAL A 159 6.74 -6.37 14.07
CA VAL A 159 6.44 -6.13 12.66
C VAL A 159 5.48 -4.95 12.48
N ALA A 160 4.40 -4.90 13.25
CA ALA A 160 3.39 -3.84 13.14
C ALA A 160 3.95 -2.43 13.45
N GLU A 161 5.04 -2.30 14.20
CA GLU A 161 5.76 -1.04 14.43
C GLU A 161 6.31 -0.40 13.14
N PHE A 162 6.44 -1.17 12.05
CA PHE A 162 6.79 -0.62 10.75
C PHE A 162 5.64 0.07 10.03
N VAL A 163 4.37 -0.21 10.35
CA VAL A 163 3.20 0.37 9.66
C VAL A 163 3.23 1.91 9.64
N PRO A 164 3.35 2.62 10.79
CA PRO A 164 3.44 4.08 10.77
C PRO A 164 4.70 4.61 10.08
N ARG A 165 5.81 3.84 10.11
CA ARG A 165 7.07 4.21 9.44
C ARG A 165 6.95 4.12 7.92
N ILE A 166 6.26 3.09 7.43
CA ILE A 166 5.95 2.94 6.01
C ILE A 166 4.96 4.03 5.58
N GLY A 167 3.96 4.37 6.39
CA GLY A 167 3.09 5.52 6.15
C GLY A 167 3.87 6.83 5.92
N ALA A 168 4.87 7.11 6.75
CA ALA A 168 5.74 8.28 6.56
C ALA A 168 6.59 8.19 5.29
N LEU A 169 7.10 7.00 4.94
CA LEU A 169 7.83 6.77 3.70
C LEU A 169 6.94 7.04 2.47
N ILE A 170 5.69 6.56 2.49
CA ILE A 170 4.71 6.78 1.42
C ILE A 170 4.48 8.28 1.22
N ASP A 171 4.26 9.06 2.28
CA ASP A 171 4.07 10.52 2.16
C ASP A 171 5.28 11.20 1.48
N ILE A 172 6.49 10.85 1.91
CA ILE A 172 7.74 11.41 1.36
C ILE A 172 7.85 11.05 -0.13
N VAL A 173 7.74 9.77 -0.48
CA VAL A 173 7.88 9.28 -1.85
C VAL A 173 6.78 9.83 -2.76
N HIS A 174 5.55 9.93 -2.26
CA HIS A 174 4.42 10.55 -2.97
C HIS A 174 4.73 12.00 -3.36
N ARG A 175 5.26 12.82 -2.45
CA ARG A 175 5.64 14.22 -2.75
C ARG A 175 6.74 14.32 -3.81
N HIS A 176 7.70 13.39 -3.79
CA HIS A 176 8.71 13.30 -4.84
C HIS A 176 8.07 12.95 -6.20
N HIS A 177 7.17 11.98 -6.25
CA HIS A 177 6.45 11.66 -7.48
C HIS A 177 5.59 12.81 -8.00
N LEU A 178 4.94 13.58 -7.12
CA LEU A 178 4.20 14.78 -7.52
C LEU A 178 5.13 15.83 -8.15
N THR A 179 6.31 16.04 -7.56
CA THR A 179 7.31 16.97 -8.09
C THR A 179 7.81 16.50 -9.46
N SER A 180 8.17 15.22 -9.60
CA SER A 180 8.61 14.63 -10.87
C SER A 180 7.53 14.69 -11.94
N ALA A 181 6.27 14.40 -11.60
CA ALA A 181 5.15 14.50 -12.52
C ALA A 181 4.94 15.94 -13.00
N ARG A 182 5.00 16.93 -12.08
CA ARG A 182 4.90 18.35 -12.44
C ARG A 182 6.02 18.77 -13.39
N THR A 183 7.27 18.47 -13.06
CA THR A 183 8.43 18.81 -13.91
C THR A 183 8.32 18.19 -15.29
N HIS A 184 7.85 16.94 -15.39
CA HIS A 184 7.59 16.30 -16.67
C HIS A 184 6.50 17.06 -17.44
N PHE A 185 5.35 17.33 -16.83
CA PHE A 185 4.30 18.08 -17.51
C PHE A 185 4.71 19.50 -17.90
N GLU A 186 5.51 20.22 -17.12
CA GLU A 186 6.09 21.51 -17.52
C GLU A 186 7.01 21.40 -18.74
N GLY A 187 7.74 20.28 -18.88
CA GLY A 187 8.61 20.00 -20.03
C GLY A 187 7.85 19.66 -21.31
N VAL A 188 6.62 19.13 -21.21
CA VAL A 188 5.86 18.63 -22.37
C VAL A 188 4.60 19.43 -22.70
N ILE A 189 3.97 20.08 -21.72
CA ILE A 189 2.81 20.97 -21.91
C ILE A 189 3.34 22.35 -22.31
N ARG A 190 3.39 22.59 -23.63
CA ARG A 190 3.76 23.90 -24.19
C ARG A 190 2.56 24.83 -24.44
N ASP A 191 1.33 24.35 -24.21
CA ASP A 191 0.07 25.09 -24.46
C ASP A 191 -1.06 24.60 -23.54
N ALA A 192 -2.20 25.30 -23.47
CA ALA A 192 -3.36 25.02 -22.60
C ALA A 192 -4.16 23.74 -22.97
N SER A 193 -3.56 22.84 -23.74
CA SER A 193 -4.14 21.58 -24.21
C SER A 193 -4.19 20.53 -23.10
N SER A 194 -5.30 19.77 -23.04
CA SER A 194 -5.44 18.60 -22.16
C SER A 194 -4.71 17.35 -22.66
N SER A 195 -4.09 17.41 -23.85
CA SER A 195 -3.25 16.36 -24.42
C SER A 195 -1.79 16.79 -24.51
N VAL A 196 -0.90 15.81 -24.41
CA VAL A 196 0.54 15.99 -24.31
C VAL A 196 1.21 15.26 -25.47
N VAL A 197 2.09 15.93 -26.22
CA VAL A 197 2.88 15.28 -27.29
C VAL A 197 4.15 14.73 -26.67
N CYS A 198 4.24 13.41 -26.52
CA CYS A 198 5.42 12.73 -25.98
C CYS A 198 5.81 11.52 -26.82
N GLY A 199 7.06 11.09 -26.70
CA GLY A 199 7.52 9.81 -27.22
C GLY A 199 7.12 8.68 -26.29
N ILE A 200 6.69 7.55 -26.86
CA ILE A 200 6.37 6.31 -26.11
C ILE A 200 7.34 5.22 -26.58
N GLY A 201 7.99 4.57 -25.62
CA GLY A 201 8.91 3.46 -25.86
C GLY A 201 8.39 2.19 -25.22
N PHE A 202 8.71 1.07 -25.87
CA PHE A 202 8.46 -0.28 -25.38
C PHE A 202 9.73 -1.11 -25.51
N ALA A 203 10.02 -1.91 -24.48
CA ALA A 203 11.13 -2.85 -24.46
C ALA A 203 10.65 -4.13 -23.77
N ASP A 204 11.12 -5.28 -24.26
CA ASP A 204 10.65 -6.59 -23.86
C ASP A 204 11.82 -7.56 -23.73
N LEU A 205 11.74 -8.50 -22.79
CA LEU A 205 12.79 -9.51 -22.61
C LEU A 205 12.75 -10.54 -23.75
N SER A 206 13.84 -10.64 -24.49
CA SER A 206 13.98 -11.65 -25.54
C SER A 206 13.94 -13.07 -24.94
N GLY A 207 13.14 -13.96 -25.52
CA GLY A 207 13.09 -15.37 -25.10
C GLY A 207 12.30 -15.64 -23.83
N PHE A 208 11.54 -14.69 -23.31
CA PHE A 208 10.75 -14.84 -22.08
C PHE A 208 9.82 -16.07 -22.06
N THR A 209 9.24 -16.44 -23.21
CA THR A 209 8.41 -17.65 -23.31
C THR A 209 9.20 -18.94 -23.01
N ALA A 210 10.48 -19.01 -23.39
CA ALA A 210 11.33 -20.15 -23.06
C ALA A 210 11.78 -20.12 -21.58
N LEU A 211 12.10 -18.92 -21.07
CA LEU A 211 12.46 -18.72 -19.66
C LEU A 211 11.33 -19.10 -18.71
N THR A 212 10.08 -18.76 -19.03
CA THR A 212 8.90 -19.14 -18.22
C THR A 212 8.68 -20.65 -18.11
N GLN A 213 9.19 -21.44 -19.07
CA GLN A 213 9.12 -22.91 -19.04
C GLN A 213 10.30 -23.55 -18.30
N ALA A 214 11.45 -22.87 -18.24
CA ALA A 214 12.68 -23.38 -17.65
C ALA A 214 12.85 -22.97 -16.18
N LEU A 215 12.33 -21.80 -15.80
CA LEU A 215 12.49 -21.22 -14.47
C LEU A 215 11.33 -21.60 -13.54
N THR A 216 11.64 -21.72 -12.25
CA THR A 216 10.60 -21.78 -11.23
C THR A 216 9.91 -20.42 -11.07
N PRO A 217 8.67 -20.36 -10.53
CA PRO A 217 7.97 -19.08 -10.32
C PRO A 217 8.77 -18.06 -9.48
N ALA A 218 9.56 -18.52 -8.52
CA ALA A 218 10.42 -17.67 -7.70
C ALA A 218 11.56 -17.06 -8.52
N GLN A 219 12.27 -17.87 -9.30
CA GLN A 219 13.35 -17.41 -10.19
C GLN A 219 12.84 -16.47 -11.27
N LEU A 220 11.65 -16.74 -11.84
CA LEU A 220 11.04 -15.86 -12.82
C LEU A 220 10.67 -14.50 -12.21
N SER A 221 10.15 -14.49 -10.97
CA SER A 221 9.84 -13.24 -10.26
C SER A 221 11.09 -12.44 -9.93
N GLU A 222 12.18 -13.11 -9.57
CA GLU A 222 13.49 -12.50 -9.31
C GLU A 222 14.04 -11.84 -10.58
N LEU A 223 14.07 -12.56 -11.70
CA LEU A 223 14.48 -12.03 -13.01
C LEU A 223 13.67 -10.79 -13.42
N LEU A 224 12.34 -10.86 -13.28
CA LEU A 224 11.46 -9.74 -13.63
C LEU A 224 11.69 -8.52 -12.72
N ASN A 225 11.99 -8.73 -11.44
CA ASN A 225 12.31 -7.63 -10.53
C ASN A 225 13.66 -6.99 -10.86
N GLU A 226 14.67 -7.79 -11.21
CA GLU A 226 15.98 -7.30 -11.65
C GLU A 226 15.87 -6.50 -12.95
N PHE A 227 15.16 -7.04 -13.94
CA PHE A 227 14.84 -6.33 -15.18
C PHE A 227 14.11 -5.01 -14.93
N ALA A 228 13.06 -5.04 -14.10
CA ALA A 228 12.30 -3.84 -13.77
C ALA A 228 13.15 -2.77 -13.07
N GLY A 229 14.09 -3.18 -12.21
CA GLY A 229 15.06 -2.31 -11.58
C GLY A 229 16.00 -1.66 -12.58
N ALA A 230 16.70 -2.46 -13.38
CA ALA A 230 17.67 -1.98 -14.38
C ALA A 230 17.02 -1.03 -15.39
N VAL A 231 15.84 -1.39 -15.89
CA VAL A 231 15.07 -0.57 -16.82
C VAL A 231 14.68 0.77 -16.19
N SER A 232 14.20 0.75 -14.95
CA SER A 232 13.79 1.97 -14.26
C SER A 232 14.97 2.92 -14.07
N ASP A 233 16.14 2.39 -13.74
CA ASP A 233 17.36 3.18 -13.56
C ASP A 233 17.82 3.84 -14.86
N VAL A 234 17.90 3.08 -15.96
CA VAL A 234 18.29 3.61 -17.28
C VAL A 234 17.29 4.67 -17.76
N VAL A 235 16.00 4.35 -17.78
CA VAL A 235 14.95 5.27 -18.23
C VAL A 235 14.95 6.55 -17.39
N HIS A 236 15.16 6.45 -16.08
CA HIS A 236 15.20 7.62 -15.21
C HIS A 236 16.46 8.47 -15.44
N ALA A 237 17.62 7.84 -15.62
CA ALA A 237 18.88 8.53 -15.90
C ALA A 237 18.81 9.36 -17.19
N ASP A 238 18.09 8.87 -18.21
CA ASP A 238 17.91 9.54 -19.49
C ASP A 238 16.76 10.57 -19.51
N GLY A 239 16.14 10.82 -18.36
CA GLY A 239 15.05 11.79 -18.21
C GLY A 239 13.69 11.30 -18.72
N GLY A 240 13.58 10.01 -19.00
CA GLY A 240 12.32 9.32 -19.26
C GLY A 240 11.56 8.98 -17.98
N ARG A 241 10.33 8.48 -18.15
CA ARG A 241 9.51 8.00 -17.05
C ARG A 241 8.89 6.67 -17.39
N VAL A 242 9.19 5.65 -16.60
CA VAL A 242 8.47 4.36 -16.68
C VAL A 242 7.00 4.61 -16.33
N VAL A 243 6.12 4.15 -17.22
CA VAL A 243 4.67 4.25 -17.04
C VAL A 243 4.15 3.02 -16.32
N LYS A 244 4.53 1.84 -16.81
CA LYS A 244 4.08 0.55 -16.28
C LYS A 244 4.93 -0.59 -16.84
N PHE A 245 4.89 -1.71 -16.13
CA PHE A 245 5.34 -3.02 -16.58
C PHE A 245 4.12 -3.86 -16.98
N ILE A 246 4.26 -4.68 -18.01
CA ILE A 246 3.26 -5.59 -18.56
C ILE A 246 3.94 -6.96 -18.69
N GLY A 247 4.13 -7.65 -17.55
CA GLY A 247 4.94 -8.86 -17.52
C GLY A 247 6.41 -8.53 -17.73
N ASP A 248 6.97 -9.05 -18.82
CA ASP A 248 8.32 -8.84 -19.35
C ASP A 248 8.49 -7.57 -20.19
N GLU A 249 7.37 -6.92 -20.56
CA GLU A 249 7.40 -5.68 -21.31
C GLU A 249 7.40 -4.46 -20.36
N VAL A 250 8.18 -3.44 -20.69
CA VAL A 250 8.11 -2.12 -20.08
C VAL A 250 7.60 -1.09 -21.07
N MET A 251 6.74 -0.19 -20.58
CA MET A 251 6.34 1.02 -21.28
C MET A 251 6.92 2.24 -20.57
N TRP A 252 7.63 3.11 -21.30
CA TRP A 252 8.07 4.41 -20.79
C TRP A 252 7.70 5.56 -21.73
N VAL A 253 7.74 6.78 -21.19
CA VAL A 253 7.51 8.01 -21.94
C VAL A 253 8.67 8.99 -21.78
N SER A 254 8.95 9.74 -22.85
CA SER A 254 9.97 10.80 -22.85
C SER A 254 9.42 12.09 -23.44
N ALA A 255 9.86 13.22 -22.89
CA ALA A 255 9.44 14.55 -23.32
C ALA A 255 9.99 14.91 -24.72
N ALA A 256 11.18 14.42 -25.05
CA ALA A 256 11.87 14.68 -26.31
C ALA A 256 12.19 13.37 -27.05
N PRO A 257 12.11 13.33 -28.40
CA PRO A 257 12.49 12.16 -29.18
C PRO A 257 13.92 11.68 -28.92
N GLU A 258 14.85 12.59 -28.67
CA GLU A 258 16.26 12.27 -28.43
C GLU A 258 16.45 11.49 -27.12
N GLN A 259 15.74 11.88 -26.06
CA GLN A 259 15.73 11.16 -24.78
C GLN A 259 15.12 9.77 -24.94
N LEU A 260 14.05 9.66 -25.75
CA LEU A 260 13.41 8.38 -26.01
C LEU A 260 14.39 7.39 -26.68
N VAL A 261 15.10 7.87 -27.70
CA VAL A 261 16.06 7.05 -28.44
C VAL A 261 17.27 6.71 -27.58
N GLN A 262 17.77 7.65 -26.77
CA GLN A 262 18.88 7.40 -25.85
C GLN A 262 18.54 6.27 -24.87
N ALA A 263 17.39 6.36 -24.19
CA ALA A 263 16.92 5.30 -23.30
C ALA A 263 16.77 3.95 -24.00
N ALA A 264 16.25 3.93 -25.24
CA ALA A 264 16.14 2.69 -26.00
C ALA A 264 17.52 2.06 -26.31
N VAL A 265 18.51 2.87 -26.66
CA VAL A 265 19.88 2.40 -26.92
C VAL A 265 20.51 1.89 -25.64
N ASP A 266 20.45 2.65 -24.55
CA ASP A 266 21.11 2.27 -23.29
C ASP A 266 20.48 1.03 -22.65
N LEU A 267 19.17 0.80 -22.84
CA LEU A 267 18.51 -0.44 -22.46
C LEU A 267 19.04 -1.66 -23.22
N VAL A 268 19.19 -1.55 -24.55
CA VAL A 268 19.70 -2.63 -25.40
C VAL A 268 21.20 -2.87 -25.15
N GLU A 269 21.94 -1.81 -24.86
CA GLU A 269 23.38 -1.89 -24.60
C GLU A 269 23.73 -2.24 -23.14
N HIS A 270 22.73 -2.33 -22.26
CA HIS A 270 22.92 -2.62 -20.85
C HIS A 270 23.68 -3.94 -20.67
N PRO A 271 24.69 -4.03 -19.77
CA PRO A 271 25.53 -5.21 -19.62
C PRO A 271 24.74 -6.51 -19.43
N GLN A 272 23.68 -6.47 -18.62
CA GLN A 272 22.81 -7.63 -18.38
C GLN A 272 22.01 -8.05 -19.63
N ALA A 273 21.62 -7.09 -20.50
CA ALA A 273 20.94 -7.40 -21.76
C ALA A 273 21.87 -8.04 -22.79
N ARG A 274 23.18 -7.72 -22.74
CA ARG A 274 24.19 -8.29 -23.63
C ARG A 274 24.65 -9.70 -23.24
N GLU A 275 24.43 -10.13 -22.01
CA GLU A 275 24.80 -11.47 -21.54
C GLU A 275 23.77 -12.56 -21.92
N GLU A 276 22.53 -12.17 -22.23
CA GLU A 276 21.43 -13.10 -22.56
C GLU A 276 21.09 -13.18 -24.08
N GLY A 277 21.76 -12.40 -24.92
CA GLY A 277 21.53 -12.29 -26.37
C GLY A 277 22.45 -13.11 -27.28
#